data_AF-A0AAD5IDE1-F1
#
_entry.id   AF-A0AAD5IDE1-F1
#
_cell.length_a   1.000
_cell.length_b   1.000
_cell.length_c   1.000
_cell.angle_alpha   90.00
_cell.angle_beta   90.00
_cell.angle_gamma   90.00
#
_symmetry.space_group_name_H-M   'P 1'
#
loop_
_entity.id
_entity.type
_entity.pdbx_description
1 polymer ?
#
loop_
_entity_poly.entity_id
_entity_poly.type
_entity_poly.pdbx_seq_one_letter_code
_entity_poly.pdbx_strand_id
1 'polypeptide(L)'
;MGDEYLRLFVEETALYNRIVLGNLLPFGLWVQLPHYLQTWLRNYIADSIPSRKAMLLQIYVAMKAMPWELHDIKFLYKHLHATHHIYNKQNTLSPFAGLAFHPLDGILQAVPHVIALYIVPAHFTTHMGLLFLEAIWTTNIHDCIHVKLWPVMGAGYHTIHHTTYRHNYGHYTIWMDWMLGTLRDPSDDAWGKLM
;
A
#
# COMPACT_ATOMS: atom_id res chain seq x y z
N MET A 1 51.64 4.61 -0.79
CA MET A 1 50.39 5.37 -0.99
C MET A 1 49.31 4.52 -1.67
N GLY A 2 49.60 3.83 -2.78
CA GLY A 2 48.64 2.93 -3.45
C GLY A 2 48.21 1.72 -2.60
N ASP A 3 49.15 1.02 -1.97
CA ASP A 3 48.83 -0.21 -1.21
C ASP A 3 48.03 0.03 0.07
N GLU A 4 48.34 1.11 0.79
CA GLU A 4 47.63 1.51 2.00
C GLU A 4 46.20 1.95 1.68
N TYR A 5 46.02 2.71 0.61
CA TYR A 5 44.70 3.09 0.09
C TYR A 5 43.88 1.87 -0.32
N LEU A 6 44.50 0.91 -1.03
CA LEU A 6 43.85 -0.32 -1.45
C LEU A 6 43.42 -1.16 -0.24
N ARG A 7 44.26 -1.22 0.80
CA ARG A 7 43.94 -1.93 2.05
C ARG A 7 42.74 -1.30 2.76
N LEU A 8 42.74 0.02 2.92
CA LEU A 8 41.63 0.77 3.52
C LEU A 8 40.33 0.57 2.74
N PHE A 9 40.40 0.60 1.40
CA PHE A 9 39.25 0.37 0.54
C PHE A 9 38.65 -1.04 0.69
N VAL A 10 39.50 -2.06 0.80
CA VAL A 10 39.07 -3.45 1.02
C VAL A 10 38.46 -3.63 2.41
N GLU A 11 39.08 -3.05 3.43
CA GLU A 11 38.58 -3.06 4.81
C GLU A 11 37.19 -2.41 4.92
N GLU A 12 37.02 -1.23 4.30
CA GLU A 12 35.75 -0.51 4.27
C GLU A 12 34.66 -1.28 3.52
N THR A 13 34.99 -1.82 2.35
CA THR A 13 34.07 -2.65 1.55
C THR A 13 33.63 -3.89 2.32
N ALA A 14 34.54 -4.54 3.05
CA ALA A 14 34.25 -5.70 3.88
C ALA A 14 33.38 -5.35 5.10
N LEU A 15 33.54 -4.16 5.68
CA LEU A 15 32.68 -3.64 6.74
C LEU A 15 31.25 -3.46 6.22
N TYR A 16 31.07 -2.78 5.08
CA TYR A 16 29.74 -2.58 4.49
C TYR A 16 29.07 -3.90 4.10
N ASN A 17 29.80 -4.88 3.56
CA ASN A 17 29.25 -6.20 3.24
C ASN A 17 28.75 -6.91 4.51
N ARG A 18 29.48 -6.84 5.63
CA ARG A 18 29.03 -7.40 6.91
C ARG A 18 27.76 -6.73 7.43
N ILE A 19 27.66 -5.40 7.29
CA ILE A 19 26.48 -4.65 7.76
C ILE A 19 25.26 -4.99 6.91
N VAL A 20 25.37 -4.98 5.58
CA VAL A 20 24.20 -5.15 4.69
C VAL A 20 23.94 -6.64 4.43
N LEU A 21 24.91 -7.37 3.89
CA LEU A 21 24.74 -8.78 3.53
C LEU A 21 24.70 -9.69 4.77
N GLY A 22 25.51 -9.39 5.79
CA GLY A 22 25.56 -10.19 7.02
C GLY A 22 24.26 -10.16 7.84
N ASN A 23 23.46 -9.11 7.73
CA ASN A 23 22.15 -9.03 8.40
C ASN A 23 21.00 -9.59 7.56
N LEU A 24 21.16 -9.71 6.23
CA LEU A 24 20.06 -10.02 5.31
C LEU A 24 20.22 -11.38 4.60
N LEU A 25 21.41 -11.96 4.59
CA LEU A 25 21.71 -13.24 3.96
C LEU A 25 22.49 -14.16 4.91
N PRO A 26 22.23 -15.48 4.88
CA PRO A 26 23.01 -16.45 5.65
C PRO A 26 24.51 -16.34 5.30
N PHE A 27 25.37 -16.39 6.33
CA PHE A 27 26.82 -16.19 6.19
C PHE A 27 27.45 -17.07 5.10
N GLY A 28 27.05 -18.35 5.02
CA GLY A 28 27.59 -19.28 4.04
C GLY A 28 27.24 -18.95 2.58
N LEU A 29 26.22 -18.13 2.34
CA LEU A 29 25.70 -17.83 1.01
C LEU A 29 26.47 -16.71 0.32
N TRP A 30 26.77 -15.62 1.03
CA TRP A 30 27.35 -14.43 0.43
C TRP A 30 28.88 -14.34 0.57
N VAL A 31 29.46 -14.99 1.59
CA VAL A 31 30.91 -14.95 1.84
C VAL A 31 31.71 -15.72 0.78
N GLN A 32 31.08 -16.71 0.13
CA GLN A 32 31.69 -17.50 -0.94
C GLN A 32 31.71 -16.78 -2.29
N LEU A 33 30.97 -15.67 -2.42
CA LEU A 33 30.89 -14.92 -3.66
C LEU A 33 32.17 -14.11 -3.89
N PRO A 34 32.65 -14.00 -5.14
CA PRO A 34 33.66 -13.02 -5.51
C PRO A 34 33.31 -11.59 -5.04
N HIS A 35 34.31 -10.81 -4.64
CA HIS A 35 34.11 -9.46 -4.06
C HIS A 35 33.29 -8.50 -4.93
N TYR A 36 33.40 -8.60 -6.26
CA TYR A 36 32.59 -7.78 -7.17
C TYR A 36 31.11 -8.17 -7.13
N LEU A 37 30.78 -9.45 -6.96
CA LEU A 37 29.40 -9.92 -6.77
C LEU A 37 28.87 -9.55 -5.38
N GLN A 38 29.69 -9.62 -4.34
CA GLN A 38 29.29 -9.11 -3.02
C GLN A 38 28.98 -7.60 -3.07
N THR A 39 29.81 -6.83 -3.78
CA THR A 39 29.63 -5.38 -3.95
C THR A 39 28.36 -5.08 -4.75
N TRP A 40 28.12 -5.78 -5.85
CA TRP A 40 26.88 -5.67 -6.63
C TRP A 40 25.66 -6.02 -5.78
N LEU A 41 25.70 -7.14 -5.07
CA LEU A 41 24.60 -7.62 -4.23
C LEU A 41 24.32 -6.67 -3.06
N ARG A 42 25.38 -6.14 -2.43
CA ARG A 42 25.28 -5.14 -1.37
C ARG A 42 24.59 -3.90 -1.88
N ASN A 43 25.05 -3.34 -3.00
CA ASN A 43 24.47 -2.13 -3.54
C ASN A 43 23.02 -2.37 -3.97
N TYR A 44 22.74 -3.51 -4.62
CA TYR A 44 21.38 -3.90 -4.98
C TYR A 44 20.47 -3.99 -3.74
N ILE A 45 20.93 -4.62 -2.66
CA ILE A 45 20.15 -4.79 -1.43
C ILE A 45 20.02 -3.49 -0.65
N ALA A 46 21.10 -2.72 -0.51
CA ALA A 46 21.11 -1.43 0.19
C ALA A 46 20.25 -0.40 -0.54
N ASP A 47 20.29 -0.39 -1.87
CA ASP A 47 19.40 0.42 -2.70
C ASP A 47 17.95 -0.11 -2.57
N SER A 48 17.74 -1.43 -2.57
CA SER A 48 16.38 -2.01 -2.42
C SER A 48 15.69 -1.75 -1.08
N ILE A 49 16.34 -1.10 -0.10
CA ILE A 49 15.72 -0.69 1.16
C ILE A 49 15.17 0.73 1.00
N PRO A 50 13.86 0.91 0.73
CA PRO A 50 13.26 2.23 0.62
C PRO A 50 13.41 2.99 1.94
N SER A 51 13.75 4.27 1.88
CA SER A 51 13.81 5.08 3.10
C SER A 51 12.43 5.13 3.77
N ARG A 52 12.39 5.10 5.11
CA ARG A 52 11.15 5.24 5.88
C ARG A 52 10.32 6.46 5.46
N LYS A 53 10.98 7.55 5.04
CA LYS A 53 10.33 8.76 4.53
C LYS A 53 9.63 8.54 3.19
N ALA A 54 10.25 7.79 2.28
CA ALA A 54 9.68 7.46 0.98
C ALA A 54 8.43 6.57 1.12
N MET A 55 8.52 5.54 1.95
CA MET A 55 7.37 4.66 2.22
C MET A 55 6.18 5.41 2.84
N LEU A 56 6.43 6.24 3.86
CA LEU A 56 5.36 7.00 4.52
C LEU A 56 4.70 8.01 3.58
N LEU A 57 5.46 8.61 2.67
CA LEU A 57 4.93 9.60 1.73
C LEU A 57 4.14 8.93 0.58
N GLN A 58 4.57 7.76 0.09
CA GLN A 58 3.76 6.97 -0.84
C GLN A 58 2.42 6.55 -0.23
N ILE A 59 2.43 6.07 1.02
CA ILE A 59 1.22 5.76 1.78
C ILE A 59 0.32 7.00 1.88
N TYR A 60 0.88 8.16 2.22
CA TYR A 60 0.11 9.40 2.31
C TYR A 60 -0.51 9.85 0.97
N VAL A 61 0.20 9.71 -0.16
CA VAL A 61 -0.34 10.08 -1.48
C VAL A 61 -1.43 9.09 -1.93
N ALA A 62 -1.22 7.79 -1.71
CA ALA A 62 -2.22 6.76 -1.97
C ALA A 62 -3.53 6.98 -1.20
N MET A 63 -3.44 7.53 0.02
CA MET A 63 -4.59 7.81 0.87
C MET A 63 -5.52 8.93 0.37
N LYS A 64 -5.12 9.78 -0.60
CA LYS A 64 -5.64 11.17 -0.64
C LYS A 64 -6.65 11.58 -1.72
N ALA A 65 -7.02 10.77 -2.74
CA ALA A 65 -7.82 11.37 -3.84
C ALA A 65 -8.86 10.46 -4.53
N MET A 66 -8.48 9.27 -4.98
CA MET A 66 -9.27 8.57 -6.01
C MET A 66 -10.65 8.05 -5.58
N PRO A 67 -10.83 7.45 -4.39
CA PRO A 67 -12.16 6.96 -4.02
C PRO A 67 -13.18 8.10 -3.88
N TRP A 68 -12.72 9.33 -3.61
CA TRP A 68 -13.58 10.51 -3.52
C TRP A 68 -14.05 10.97 -4.91
N GLU A 69 -13.14 11.05 -5.87
CA GLU A 69 -13.39 11.54 -7.23
C GLU A 69 -14.32 10.64 -8.04
N LEU A 70 -14.21 9.31 -7.85
CA LEU A 70 -15.08 8.33 -8.49
C LEU A 70 -16.54 8.41 -8.04
N HIS A 71 -16.80 8.97 -6.85
CA HIS A 71 -18.14 9.19 -6.33
C HIS A 71 -18.69 10.58 -6.67
N ASP A 72 -17.86 11.61 -6.66
CA ASP A 72 -18.33 12.99 -6.88
C ASP A 72 -18.63 13.29 -8.36
N ILE A 73 -17.83 12.74 -9.27
CA ILE A 73 -18.05 12.91 -10.72
C ILE A 73 -19.10 11.90 -11.18
N LYS A 74 -20.35 12.35 -11.33
CA LYS A 74 -21.51 11.52 -11.74
C LYS A 74 -21.25 10.61 -12.95
N PHE A 75 -20.48 11.08 -13.93
CA PHE A 75 -20.12 10.29 -15.11
C PHE A 75 -19.24 9.10 -14.75
N LEU A 76 -18.20 9.31 -13.93
CA LEU A 76 -17.28 8.25 -13.48
C LEU A 76 -18.00 7.27 -12.57
N TYR A 77 -18.82 7.77 -11.64
CA TYR A 77 -19.63 6.90 -10.79
C TYR A 77 -20.51 5.97 -11.64
N LYS A 78 -21.35 6.54 -12.52
CA LYS A 78 -22.36 5.78 -13.26
C LYS A 78 -21.76 4.70 -14.15
N HIS A 79 -20.63 4.97 -14.81
CA HIS A 79 -20.09 4.08 -15.84
C HIS A 79 -18.94 3.21 -15.37
N LEU A 80 -18.22 3.62 -14.32
CA LEU A 80 -17.04 2.90 -13.83
C LEU A 80 -17.33 2.31 -12.45
N HIS A 81 -17.61 3.17 -11.47
CA HIS A 81 -17.62 2.77 -10.06
C HIS A 81 -18.92 2.10 -9.59
N ALA A 82 -20.04 2.34 -10.28
CA ALA A 82 -21.32 1.73 -9.96
C ALA A 82 -21.27 0.19 -10.08
N THR A 83 -20.41 -0.35 -10.94
CA THR A 83 -20.21 -1.80 -11.09
C THR A 83 -19.59 -2.43 -9.85
N HIS A 84 -18.71 -1.70 -9.15
CA HIS A 84 -18.17 -2.11 -7.86
C HIS A 84 -19.22 -2.01 -6.74
N HIS A 85 -20.04 -0.95 -6.77
CA HIS A 85 -21.09 -0.69 -5.78
C HIS A 85 -22.34 -1.58 -5.89
N ILE A 86 -22.41 -2.50 -6.86
CA ILE A 86 -23.47 -3.52 -6.90
C ILE A 86 -23.35 -4.52 -5.74
N TYR A 87 -22.15 -4.63 -5.14
CA TYR A 87 -21.85 -5.51 -4.01
C TYR A 87 -22.19 -4.86 -2.68
N ASN A 88 -23.39 -4.30 -2.56
CA ASN A 88 -23.83 -3.50 -1.41
C ASN A 88 -24.63 -4.28 -0.34
N LYS A 89 -24.77 -5.60 -0.48
CA LYS A 89 -25.47 -6.46 0.48
C LYS A 89 -24.46 -7.34 1.21
N GLN A 90 -24.73 -7.67 2.45
CA GLN A 90 -23.81 -8.50 3.26
C GLN A 90 -23.52 -9.87 2.63
N ASN A 91 -24.45 -10.42 1.85
CA ASN A 91 -24.25 -11.69 1.14
C ASN A 91 -23.56 -11.55 -0.23
N THR A 92 -23.36 -10.33 -0.73
CA THR A 92 -22.66 -10.04 -1.99
C THR A 92 -21.32 -9.34 -1.78
N LEU A 93 -21.18 -8.61 -0.67
CA LEU A 93 -19.93 -8.02 -0.21
C LEU A 93 -19.03 -9.14 0.33
N SER A 94 -17.89 -9.34 -0.33
CA SER A 94 -16.94 -10.41 -0.03
C SER A 94 -15.53 -9.98 -0.43
N PRO A 95 -14.47 -10.68 0.02
CA PRO A 95 -13.10 -10.39 -0.41
C PRO A 95 -12.94 -10.32 -1.94
N PHE A 96 -13.70 -11.13 -2.69
CA PHE A 96 -13.70 -11.12 -4.16
C PHE A 96 -14.39 -9.89 -4.76
N ALA A 97 -15.41 -9.34 -4.09
CA ALA A 97 -16.03 -8.08 -4.50
C ALA A 97 -15.01 -6.92 -4.45
N GLY A 98 -14.05 -7.00 -3.54
CA GLY A 98 -12.93 -6.08 -3.47
C GLY A 98 -12.00 -6.10 -4.69
N LEU A 99 -12.06 -7.11 -5.56
CA LEU A 99 -11.29 -7.13 -6.82
C LEU A 99 -12.18 -6.98 -8.06
N ALA A 100 -13.50 -6.88 -7.86
CA ALA A 100 -14.49 -6.81 -8.92
C ALA A 100 -14.78 -5.35 -9.30
N PHE A 101 -13.90 -4.78 -10.12
CA PHE A 101 -14.03 -3.43 -10.67
C PHE A 101 -14.15 -3.46 -12.19
N HIS A 102 -14.70 -2.38 -12.74
CA HIS A 102 -14.44 -2.06 -14.14
C HIS A 102 -12.92 -1.85 -14.34
N PRO A 103 -12.28 -2.33 -15.42
CA PRO A 103 -10.82 -2.20 -15.60
C PRO A 103 -10.31 -0.76 -15.49
N LEU A 104 -11.06 0.21 -16.04
CA LEU A 104 -10.73 1.63 -15.91
C LEU A 104 -10.91 2.17 -14.49
N ASP A 105 -11.85 1.62 -13.71
CA ASP A 105 -12.00 2.00 -12.29
C ASP A 105 -10.74 1.57 -11.51
N GLY A 106 -10.29 0.32 -11.68
CA GLY A 106 -9.05 -0.16 -11.07
C GLY A 106 -7.80 0.63 -11.50
N ILE A 107 -7.67 0.97 -12.79
CA ILE A 107 -6.57 1.83 -13.28
C ILE A 107 -6.62 3.19 -12.58
N LEU A 108 -7.79 3.82 -12.56
CA LEU A 108 -7.97 5.12 -11.92
C LEU A 108 -7.59 5.06 -10.44
N GLN A 109 -8.06 4.06 -9.69
CA GLN A 109 -7.68 3.88 -8.29
C GLN A 109 -6.15 3.69 -8.08
N ALA A 110 -5.46 3.09 -9.05
CA ALA A 110 -4.00 2.92 -9.02
C ALA A 110 -3.20 4.18 -9.45
N VAL A 111 -3.80 5.15 -10.13
CA VAL A 111 -3.11 6.37 -10.64
C VAL A 111 -2.30 7.11 -9.56
N PRO A 112 -2.80 7.33 -8.32
CA PRO A 112 -2.03 7.99 -7.27
C PRO A 112 -0.73 7.29 -6.94
N HIS A 113 -0.72 5.95 -6.98
CA HIS A 113 0.49 5.15 -6.74
C HIS A 113 1.54 5.39 -7.82
N VAL A 114 1.10 5.55 -9.08
CA VAL A 114 1.99 5.86 -10.21
C VAL A 114 2.48 7.31 -10.14
N ILE A 115 1.60 8.28 -9.85
CA ILE A 115 1.99 9.69 -9.68
C ILE A 115 2.99 9.84 -8.52
N ALA A 116 2.79 9.09 -7.42
CA ALA A 116 3.68 9.11 -6.28
C ALA A 116 5.12 8.73 -6.64
N LEU A 117 5.36 7.88 -7.66
CA LEU A 117 6.71 7.53 -8.12
C LEU A 117 7.48 8.73 -8.69
N TYR A 118 6.79 9.73 -9.25
CA TYR A 118 7.44 10.94 -9.77
C TYR A 118 7.80 11.94 -8.67
N ILE A 119 7.12 11.88 -7.53
CA ILE A 119 7.37 12.74 -6.36
C ILE A 119 8.41 12.07 -5.45
N VAL A 120 8.30 10.75 -5.30
CA VAL A 120 9.09 9.93 -4.39
C VAL A 120 9.71 8.77 -5.17
N PRO A 121 11.03 8.82 -5.41
CA PRO A 121 11.74 7.69 -5.99
C PRO A 121 11.55 6.45 -5.11
N ALA A 122 11.05 5.38 -5.69
CA ALA A 122 10.93 4.07 -5.03
C ALA A 122 11.43 2.98 -5.98
N HIS A 123 12.02 1.93 -5.41
CA HIS A 123 12.47 0.79 -6.19
C HIS A 123 11.28 0.05 -6.79
N PHE A 124 11.47 -0.48 -7.99
CA PHE A 124 10.44 -1.24 -8.68
C PHE A 124 9.90 -2.40 -7.82
N THR A 125 10.77 -3.14 -7.16
CA THR A 125 10.39 -4.24 -6.25
C THR A 125 9.57 -3.76 -5.06
N THR A 126 9.93 -2.63 -4.45
CA THR A 126 9.14 -2.00 -3.38
C THR A 126 7.76 -1.61 -3.88
N HIS A 127 7.69 -0.94 -5.02
CA HIS A 127 6.42 -0.52 -5.60
C HIS A 127 5.53 -1.73 -5.91
N MET A 128 6.08 -2.79 -6.52
CA MET A 128 5.36 -4.04 -6.75
C MET A 128 4.89 -4.71 -5.44
N GLY A 129 5.73 -4.69 -4.39
CA GLY A 129 5.35 -5.19 -3.07
C GLY A 129 4.22 -4.39 -2.42
N LEU A 130 4.24 -3.06 -2.56
CA LEU A 130 3.18 -2.18 -2.07
C LEU A 130 1.85 -2.41 -2.81
N LEU A 131 1.88 -2.56 -4.14
CA LEU A 131 0.70 -2.93 -4.94
C LEU A 131 0.14 -4.31 -4.56
N PHE A 132 1.01 -5.27 -4.25
CA PHE A 132 0.58 -6.57 -3.75
C PHE A 132 -0.10 -6.47 -2.37
N LEU A 133 0.48 -5.69 -1.45
CA LEU A 133 -0.13 -5.42 -0.14
C LEU A 133 -1.43 -4.64 -0.27
N GLU A 134 -1.56 -3.74 -1.25
CA GLU A 134 -2.81 -3.06 -1.60
C GLU A 134 -3.88 -4.04 -2.05
N ALA A 135 -3.55 -5.02 -2.88
CA ALA A 135 -4.50 -6.07 -3.26
C ALA A 135 -4.98 -6.87 -2.05
N ILE A 136 -4.07 -7.26 -1.15
CA ILE A 136 -4.43 -7.93 0.12
C ILE A 136 -5.33 -7.01 0.96
N TRP A 137 -4.94 -5.75 1.13
CA TRP A 137 -5.71 -4.76 1.88
C TRP A 137 -7.12 -4.60 1.33
N THR A 138 -7.24 -4.46 0.01
CA THR A 138 -8.52 -4.33 -0.68
C THR A 138 -9.41 -5.55 -0.42
N THR A 139 -8.86 -6.77 -0.45
CA THR A 139 -9.65 -7.96 -0.09
C THR A 139 -10.06 -7.97 1.39
N ASN A 140 -9.19 -7.49 2.29
CA ASN A 140 -9.46 -7.47 3.73
C ASN A 140 -10.55 -6.46 4.10
N ILE A 141 -10.58 -5.26 3.51
CA ILE A 141 -11.64 -4.29 3.80
C ILE A 141 -13.02 -4.68 3.22
N HIS A 142 -13.10 -5.77 2.45
CA HIS A 142 -14.36 -6.32 1.92
C HIS A 142 -14.78 -7.64 2.60
N ASP A 143 -14.04 -8.10 3.60
CA ASP A 143 -14.32 -9.38 4.28
C ASP A 143 -15.51 -9.33 5.25
N CYS A 144 -16.11 -8.16 5.44
CA CYS A 144 -17.21 -7.88 6.36
C CYS A 144 -16.89 -8.12 7.86
N ILE A 145 -15.61 -8.26 8.22
CA ILE A 145 -15.16 -8.44 9.61
C ILE A 145 -14.70 -7.09 10.15
N HIS A 146 -15.57 -6.44 10.92
CA HIS A 146 -15.23 -5.14 11.49
C HIS A 146 -14.31 -5.28 12.71
N VAL A 147 -13.07 -4.81 12.56
CA VAL A 147 -12.13 -4.58 13.67
C VAL A 147 -12.13 -3.10 14.03
N LYS A 148 -12.39 -2.79 15.29
CA LYS A 148 -12.42 -1.41 15.79
C LYS A 148 -11.00 -0.89 16.05
N LEU A 149 -10.34 -0.43 14.99
CA LEU A 149 -9.00 0.16 15.06
C LEU A 149 -9.01 1.56 14.45
N TRP A 150 -9.05 2.59 15.28
CA TRP A 150 -8.91 3.98 14.83
C TRP A 150 -7.43 4.32 14.59
N PRO A 151 -7.02 5.01 13.50
CA PRO A 151 -7.82 5.54 12.39
C PRO A 151 -7.78 4.68 11.11
N VAL A 152 -7.84 3.35 11.22
CA VAL A 152 -7.68 2.42 10.08
C VAL A 152 -9.03 2.19 9.37
N MET A 153 -9.01 2.19 8.03
CA MET A 153 -10.17 1.84 7.20
C MET A 153 -10.43 0.33 7.26
N GLY A 154 -11.16 -0.12 8.27
CA GLY A 154 -11.56 -1.54 8.39
C GLY A 154 -12.81 -1.89 7.59
N ALA A 155 -13.13 -3.20 7.52
CA ALA A 155 -14.25 -3.68 6.71
C ALA A 155 -15.60 -3.04 7.04
N GLY A 156 -15.91 -2.81 8.32
CA GLY A 156 -17.15 -2.13 8.70
C GLY A 156 -17.31 -0.72 8.12
N TYR A 157 -16.23 0.07 8.04
CA TYR A 157 -16.29 1.41 7.45
C TYR A 157 -16.50 1.32 5.93
N HIS A 158 -15.83 0.38 5.29
CA HIS A 158 -15.95 0.16 3.85
C HIS A 158 -17.31 -0.45 3.46
N THR A 159 -17.92 -1.28 4.30
CA THR A 159 -19.32 -1.73 4.13
C THR A 159 -20.29 -0.54 4.13
N ILE A 160 -20.09 0.44 5.02
CA ILE A 160 -20.90 1.67 5.03
C ILE A 160 -20.69 2.48 3.74
N HIS A 161 -19.46 2.50 3.22
CA HIS A 161 -19.18 3.11 1.92
C HIS A 161 -20.01 2.46 0.79
N HIS A 162 -20.02 1.13 0.71
CA HIS A 162 -20.81 0.36 -0.27
C HIS A 162 -22.32 0.50 -0.13
N THR A 163 -22.83 0.80 1.07
CA THR A 163 -24.28 0.89 1.33
C THR A 163 -24.82 2.30 1.25
N THR A 164 -24.04 3.31 1.62
CA THR A 164 -24.47 4.71 1.67
C THR A 164 -23.99 5.54 0.49
N TYR A 165 -22.93 5.11 -0.20
CA TYR A 165 -22.31 5.79 -1.35
C TYR A 165 -21.79 7.21 -1.05
N ARG A 166 -21.80 7.64 0.21
CA ARG A 166 -21.58 9.04 0.60
C ARG A 166 -20.66 9.26 1.78
N HIS A 167 -20.12 8.17 2.32
CA HIS A 167 -19.30 8.20 3.53
C HIS A 167 -18.09 7.28 3.37
N ASN A 168 -17.10 7.46 4.24
CA ASN A 168 -15.96 6.57 4.41
C ASN A 168 -15.22 6.29 3.10
N TYR A 169 -14.76 7.36 2.45
CA TYR A 169 -14.07 7.27 1.17
C TYR A 169 -12.59 6.88 1.31
N GLY A 170 -11.99 6.94 2.49
CA GLY A 170 -10.59 6.59 2.67
C GLY A 170 -10.25 5.18 2.18
N HIS A 171 -9.05 4.97 1.64
CA HIS A 171 -8.62 3.63 1.21
C HIS A 171 -7.97 2.84 2.36
N TYR A 172 -6.95 3.41 3.00
CA TYR A 172 -6.24 2.78 4.14
C TYR A 172 -6.65 3.30 5.51
N THR A 173 -7.09 4.56 5.58
CA THR A 173 -7.41 5.23 6.84
C THR A 173 -8.67 6.05 6.69
N ILE A 174 -9.37 6.23 7.80
CA ILE A 174 -10.57 7.07 7.94
C ILE A 174 -10.23 8.50 8.42
N TRP A 175 -8.94 8.84 8.44
CA TRP A 175 -8.48 10.12 8.96
C TRP A 175 -8.97 11.32 8.13
N MET A 176 -8.94 11.20 6.79
CA MET A 176 -9.46 12.25 5.90
C MET A 176 -10.97 12.37 5.97
N ASP A 177 -11.69 11.24 6.11
CA ASP A 177 -13.13 11.27 6.31
C ASP A 177 -13.51 12.01 7.60
N TRP A 178 -12.73 11.85 8.66
CA TRP A 178 -12.92 12.61 9.90
C TRP A 178 -12.66 14.10 9.72
N MET A 179 -11.56 14.47 9.05
CA MET A 179 -11.23 15.88 8.80
C MET A 179 -12.23 16.59 7.90
N LEU A 180 -12.77 15.89 6.91
CA LEU A 180 -13.67 16.44 5.89
C LEU A 180 -15.15 16.22 6.21
N GLY A 181 -15.47 15.58 7.34
CA GLY A 181 -16.84 15.37 7.80
C GLY A 181 -17.62 14.30 7.03
N THR A 182 -16.94 13.40 6.31
CA THR A 182 -17.54 12.27 5.59
C THR A 182 -17.45 10.94 6.37
N LEU A 183 -16.93 10.97 7.61
CA LEU A 183 -16.83 9.80 8.47
C LEU A 183 -18.20 9.35 8.99
N ARG A 184 -18.47 8.05 8.88
CA ARG A 184 -19.60 7.38 9.51
C ARG A 184 -19.11 6.13 10.25
N ASP A 185 -19.23 6.12 11.58
CA ASP A 185 -18.74 5.03 12.41
C ASP A 185 -19.71 3.82 12.37
N PRO A 186 -19.21 2.58 12.17
CA PRO A 186 -20.01 1.35 12.23
C PRO A 186 -20.81 1.15 13.51
N SER A 187 -20.40 1.75 14.63
CA SER A 187 -21.14 1.71 15.89
C SER A 187 -22.36 2.64 15.93
N ASP A 188 -22.42 3.65 15.07
CA ASP A 188 -23.56 4.58 14.97
C ASP A 188 -24.67 4.05 14.04
N ASP A 189 -24.33 3.11 13.16
CA ASP A 189 -25.28 2.39 12.33
C ASP A 189 -25.67 1.06 13.00
N ALA A 190 -26.85 0.53 12.65
CA ALA A 190 -27.45 -0.65 13.26
C ALA A 190 -26.69 -1.98 13.03
N TRP A 191 -25.38 -1.92 12.80
CA TRP A 191 -24.49 -3.07 12.66
C TRP A 191 -24.48 -3.91 13.96
N GLY A 192 -24.66 -3.29 15.13
CA GLY A 192 -24.84 -4.03 16.39
C GLY A 192 -26.17 -4.78 16.54
N LYS A 193 -27.14 -4.63 15.61
CA LYS A 193 -28.50 -5.21 15.73
C LYS A 193 -28.82 -6.30 14.70
N LEU A 194 -27.90 -6.62 13.80
CA LEU A 194 -28.05 -7.65 12.75
C LEU A 194 -27.07 -8.81 12.91
N MET A 195 -26.30 -8.84 14.01
CA MET A 195 -25.55 -10.02 14.45
C MET A 195 -26.37 -10.81 15.47
#